data_AF-A0A5K1DP78-F1
#
_entry.id   AF-A0A5K1DP78-F1
#
_cell.length_a   1.000
_cell.length_b   1.000
_cell.length_c   1.000
_cell.angle_alpha   90.00
_cell.angle_beta   90.00
_cell.angle_gamma   90.00
#
_symmetry.space_group_name_H-M   'P 1'
#
loop_
_entity.id
_entity.type
_entity.pdbx_description
1 polymer ?
#
loop_
_entity_poly.entity_id
_entity_poly.type
_entity_poly.pdbx_seq_one_letter_code
_entity_poly.pdbx_strand_id
1 'polypeptide(L)'
;YLFDMAKKEAEALENIQKSDVVEWYRTYLVPTSRKCRRLAIHLWGCNANFQETDEKQPVHGKVIDDISAFQLLREFYPSLC
;
A
#
# COMPACT_ATOMS: atom_id res chain seq x y z
N TYR A 1 -1.41 26.09 3.14
CA TYR A 1 -0.48 26.01 2.00
C TYR A 1 0.93 25.86 2.53
N LEU A 2 1.67 24.86 2.06
CA LEU A 2 2.92 24.42 2.65
C LEU A 2 4.11 24.71 1.72
N PHE A 3 4.41 26.00 1.51
CA PHE A 3 5.50 26.43 0.61
C PHE A 3 6.89 25.90 1.06
N ASP A 4 7.08 25.66 2.36
CA ASP A 4 8.35 25.22 2.93
C ASP A 4 8.45 23.70 3.18
N MET A 5 7.62 22.86 2.56
CA MET A 5 7.61 21.39 2.80
C MET A 5 8.97 20.75 2.60
N ALA A 6 9.64 21.04 1.48
CA ALA A 6 10.94 20.44 1.18
C ALA A 6 11.99 20.72 2.27
N LYS A 7 11.96 21.93 2.85
CA LYS A 7 12.86 22.30 3.95
C LYS A 7 12.54 21.51 5.22
N LYS A 8 11.26 21.43 5.60
CA LYS A 8 10.81 20.69 6.79
C LYS A 8 11.04 19.19 6.67
N GLU A 9 10.86 18.63 5.48
CA GLU A 9 11.16 17.23 5.19
C GLU A 9 12.66 16.95 5.35
N ALA A 10 13.53 17.82 4.80
CA ALA A 10 14.97 17.68 4.97
C ALA A 10 15.40 17.74 6.44
N GLU A 11 14.91 18.71 7.21
CA GLU A 11 15.17 18.82 8.66
C GLU A 11 14.69 17.56 9.44
N ALA A 12 13.56 16.98 9.03
CA ALA A 12 13.07 15.74 9.63
C ALA A 12 13.96 14.53 9.27
N LEU A 13 14.44 14.45 8.02
CA LEU A 13 15.29 13.36 7.54
C LEU A 13 16.67 13.35 8.19
N GLU A 14 17.25 14.51 8.52
CA GLU A 14 18.57 14.61 9.17
C GLU A 14 18.66 13.84 10.49
N ASN A 15 17.54 13.71 11.19
CA ASN A 15 17.50 13.10 12.52
C ASN A 15 17.14 11.60 12.50
N ILE A 16 16.74 11.05 11.34
CA ILE A 16 16.30 9.65 11.23
C ILE A 16 17.49 8.70 11.35
N GLN A 17 17.38 7.73 12.25
CA GLN A 17 18.37 6.68 12.45
C GLN A 17 17.94 5.39 11.73
N LYS A 18 18.93 4.51 11.51
CA LYS A 18 18.68 3.18 10.91
C LYS A 18 17.64 2.37 11.68
N SER A 19 17.61 2.48 13.02
CA SER A 19 16.61 1.84 13.87
C SER A 19 15.19 2.22 13.49
N ASP A 20 14.97 3.51 13.22
CA ASP A 20 13.66 4.08 12.96
C ASP A 20 13.14 3.58 11.60
N VAL A 21 14.03 3.49 10.60
CA VAL A 21 13.71 2.92 9.29
C VAL A 21 13.37 1.42 9.40
N VAL A 22 14.12 0.67 10.22
CA VAL A 22 13.85 -0.77 10.43
C VAL A 22 12.52 -0.97 11.15
N GLU A 23 12.21 -0.17 12.16
CA GLU A 23 10.93 -0.20 12.86
C GLU A 23 9.78 0.17 11.93
N TRP A 24 9.93 1.22 11.13
CA TRP A 24 8.95 1.64 10.14
C TRP A 24 8.68 0.53 9.11
N TYR A 25 9.74 -0.10 8.58
CA TYR A 25 9.63 -1.24 7.66
C TYR A 25 8.87 -2.40 8.30
N ARG A 26 9.25 -2.79 9.53
CA ARG A 26 8.56 -3.87 10.27
C ARG A 26 7.10 -3.54 10.55
N THR A 27 6.80 -2.27 10.78
CA THR A 27 5.45 -1.83 11.11
C THR A 27 4.54 -1.77 9.89
N TYR A 28 5.01 -1.24 8.76
CA TYR A 28 4.11 -0.93 7.63
C TYR A 28 4.31 -1.80 6.39
N LEU A 29 5.48 -2.43 6.21
CA LEU A 29 5.80 -3.16 4.98
C LEU A 29 5.88 -4.68 5.15
N VAL A 30 6.15 -5.17 6.37
CA VAL A 30 6.21 -6.61 6.62
C VAL A 30 4.82 -7.26 6.53
N PRO A 31 4.62 -8.34 5.74
CA PRO A 31 3.31 -8.95 5.52
C PRO A 31 2.59 -9.44 6.78
N THR A 32 3.34 -9.81 7.81
CA THR A 32 2.78 -10.28 9.09
C THR A 32 2.29 -9.14 9.99
N SER A 33 2.58 -7.88 9.66
CA SER A 33 2.14 -6.73 10.46
C SER A 33 0.67 -6.40 10.22
N ARG A 34 -0.06 -6.14 11.31
CA ARG A 34 -1.46 -5.67 11.27
C ARG A 34 -1.63 -4.31 10.60
N LYS A 35 -0.59 -3.48 10.57
CA LYS A 35 -0.62 -2.16 9.93
C LYS A 35 -0.19 -2.20 8.47
N CYS A 36 0.26 -3.35 7.96
CA CYS A 36 0.62 -3.49 6.55
C CYS A 36 -0.64 -3.47 5.68
N ARG A 37 -0.69 -2.52 4.74
CA ARG A 37 -1.76 -2.40 3.75
C ARG A 37 -1.14 -2.61 2.37
N ARG A 38 -1.63 -3.59 1.61
CA ARG A 38 -1.13 -3.94 0.28
C ARG A 38 -2.27 -3.98 -0.72
N LEU A 39 -2.03 -3.40 -1.89
CA LEU A 39 -2.92 -3.46 -3.04
C LEU A 39 -2.08 -3.88 -4.24
N ALA A 40 -2.55 -4.87 -4.99
CA ALA A 40 -1.94 -5.28 -6.24
C ALA A 40 -2.99 -5.15 -7.35
N ILE A 41 -2.58 -4.56 -8.48
CA ILE A 41 -3.40 -4.44 -9.68
C ILE A 41 -2.75 -5.29 -10.74
N HIS A 42 -3.45 -6.34 -11.18
CA HIS A 42 -2.99 -7.21 -12.24
C HIS A 42 -3.67 -6.82 -13.54
N LEU A 43 -2.89 -6.61 -14.59
CA LEU A 43 -3.37 -6.28 -15.93
C LEU A 43 -2.99 -7.40 -16.88
N TRP A 44 -3.98 -7.95 -17.58
CA TRP A 44 -3.80 -9.06 -18.51
C TRP A 44 -3.87 -8.53 -19.94
N GLY A 45 -2.88 -8.89 -20.75
CA GLY A 45 -2.93 -8.64 -22.20
C GLY A 45 -3.93 -9.55 -22.89
N CYS A 46 -4.37 -9.20 -24.10
CA CYS A 46 -5.40 -9.93 -24.84
C CYS A 46 -5.11 -11.43 -25.06
N ASN A 47 -3.83 -11.81 -25.08
CA ASN A 47 -3.39 -13.19 -25.30
C ASN A 47 -2.95 -13.89 -24.01
N ALA A 48 -3.19 -13.29 -22.84
CA ALA A 48 -2.86 -13.92 -21.57
C ALA A 48 -3.89 -15.00 -21.24
N ASN A 49 -3.40 -16.20 -20.94
CA ASN A 49 -4.24 -17.30 -20.50
C ASN A 49 -4.74 -17.05 -19.07
N PHE A 50 -5.99 -16.65 -18.93
CA PHE A 50 -6.65 -16.44 -17.63
C PHE A 50 -6.67 -17.72 -16.76
N GLN A 51 -6.74 -18.89 -17.40
CA GLN A 51 -6.81 -20.19 -16.70
C GLN A 51 -5.55 -20.53 -15.89
N GLU A 52 -4.34 -20.19 -16.35
CA GLU A 52 -3.11 -20.40 -15.57
C GLU A 52 -2.98 -19.45 -14.37
N THR A 53 -3.83 -18.43 -14.30
CA THR A 53 -3.70 -17.36 -13.34
C THR A 53 -4.75 -17.41 -12.23
N ASP A 54 -5.97 -17.84 -12.53
CA ASP A 54 -6.98 -18.12 -11.49
C ASP A 54 -6.60 -19.32 -10.61
N GLU A 55 -5.87 -20.29 -11.16
CA GLU A 55 -5.31 -21.41 -10.37
C GLU A 55 -4.22 -20.97 -9.39
N LYS A 56 -3.57 -19.82 -9.67
CA LYS A 56 -2.67 -19.15 -8.74
C LYS A 56 -3.46 -18.11 -7.95
N GLN A 57 -4.37 -18.58 -7.09
CA GLN A 57 -4.90 -17.73 -6.03
C GLN A 57 -3.76 -16.92 -5.42
N PRO A 58 -3.91 -15.59 -5.24
CA PRO A 58 -2.82 -14.80 -4.71
C PRO A 58 -2.41 -15.38 -3.38
N VAL A 59 -1.12 -15.78 -3.27
CA VAL A 59 -0.54 -16.39 -2.05
C VAL A 59 -0.86 -15.54 -0.81
N HIS A 60 -1.07 -14.24 -1.01
CA HIS A 60 -1.58 -13.32 0.00
C HIS A 60 -2.59 -12.32 -0.60
N GLY A 61 -3.85 -12.37 -0.17
CA GLY A 61 -4.83 -11.31 -0.43
C GLY A 61 -6.26 -11.81 -0.65
N LYS A 62 -7.18 -10.86 -0.76
CA LYS A 62 -8.57 -11.09 -1.19
C LYS A 62 -8.75 -10.45 -2.56
N VAL A 63 -9.25 -11.21 -3.53
CA VAL A 63 -9.62 -10.69 -4.86
C VAL A 63 -10.80 -9.72 -4.70
N ILE A 64 -10.75 -8.61 -5.45
CA ILE A 64 -11.78 -7.57 -5.42
C ILE A 64 -12.54 -7.65 -6.74
N ASP A 65 -13.75 -8.19 -6.68
CA ASP A 65 -14.61 -8.37 -7.87
C ASP A 65 -15.47 -7.12 -8.16
N ASP A 66 -15.86 -6.39 -7.10
CA ASP A 66 -16.65 -5.15 -7.19
C ASP A 66 -15.91 -4.00 -6.48
N ILE A 67 -15.44 -3.06 -7.29
CA ILE A 67 -14.71 -1.87 -6.82
C ILE A 67 -15.63 -0.94 -6.03
N SER A 68 -16.88 -0.78 -6.45
CA SER A 68 -17.85 0.12 -5.81
C SER A 68 -18.21 -0.38 -4.43
N ALA A 69 -18.53 -1.69 -4.31
CA ALA A 69 -18.79 -2.32 -3.01
C ALA A 69 -17.56 -2.26 -2.11
N PHE A 70 -16.36 -2.47 -2.67
CA PHE A 70 -15.11 -2.36 -1.91
C PHE A 70 -14.89 -0.95 -1.36
N GLN A 71 -15.16 0.10 -2.13
CA GLN A 71 -14.99 1.49 -1.69
C GLN A 71 -15.98 1.87 -0.58
N LEU A 72 -17.26 1.46 -0.68
CA LEU A 72 -18.30 1.77 0.31
C LEU A 72 -18.04 1.15 1.69
N LEU A 73 -17.37 0.00 1.73
CA LEU A 73 -17.07 -0.72 2.98
C LEU A 73 -15.81 -0.21 3.70
N ARG A 74 -15.11 0.79 3.15
CA ARG A 74 -13.82 1.26 3.66
C ARG A 74 -13.93 2.67 4.21
N GLU A 75 -13.17 2.90 5.27
CA GLU A 75 -12.96 4.24 5.81
C GLU A 75 -11.93 4.98 4.94
N PHE A 76 -12.24 6.22 4.62
CA PHE A 76 -11.33 7.11 3.90
C PHE A 76 -10.43 7.84 4.88
N TYR A 77 -9.20 8.09 4.45
CA TYR A 77 -8.31 8.97 5.19
C TYR A 77 -8.87 10.39 5.20
N PRO A 78 -8.72 11.14 6.31
CA PRO A 78 -9.10 12.54 6.35
C PRO A 78 -8.29 13.34 5.33
N SER A 79 -8.87 14.43 4.85
CA SER A 79 -8.16 15.40 4.02
C SER A 79 -6.99 16.00 4.78
N LEU A 80 -5.85 16.18 4.11
CA LEU A 80 -4.72 16.92 4.64
C LEU A 80 -5.12 18.42 4.74
N CYS A 81 -5.13 18.99 5.95
CA CYS A 81 -5.36 20.42 6.19
C CYS A 81 -4.09 21.25 5.98
#